data_AF-A0A1Y4TD90-F1
#
_entry.id   AF-A0A1Y4TD90-F1
#
_cell.length_a   1.000
_cell.length_b   1.000
_cell.length_c   1.000
_cell.angle_alpha   90.00
_cell.angle_beta   90.00
_cell.angle_gamma   90.00
#
_symmetry.space_group_name_H-M   'P 1'
#
loop_
_entity.id
_entity.type
_entity.pdbx_description
1 polymer ?
#
loop_
_entity_poly.entity_id
_entity_poly.type
_entity_poly.pdbx_seq_one_letter_code
_entity_poly.pdbx_strand_id
1 'polypeptide(L)' 'MMNFTYEEVNLMALYNAGSRERLIEVLTEMRTYLTFSETELRDLTDSTLDKLADMTDAEFAELDLYPDFI' A
#
# COMPACT_ATOMS: atom_id res chain seq x y z
N MET A 1 -8.04 -3.28 -14.20
CA MET A 1 -7.91 -2.17 -13.25
C MET A 1 -8.20 -2.71 -11.86
N MET A 2 -7.14 -2.95 -11.08
CA MET A 2 -7.25 -3.49 -9.72
C MET A 2 -7.61 -2.36 -8.73
N ASN A 3 -8.89 -2.00 -8.62
CA ASN A 3 -9.31 -0.79 -7.90
C ASN A 3 -8.79 -0.73 -6.44
N PHE A 4 -7.81 0.14 -6.19
CA PHE A 4 -7.43 0.54 -4.84
C PHE A 4 -8.49 1.47 -4.25
N THR A 5 -8.75 1.35 -2.95
CA THR A 5 -9.60 2.30 -2.21
C THR A 5 -8.83 3.57 -1.90
N TYR A 6 -9.54 4.61 -1.48
CA TYR A 6 -8.92 5.85 -1.04
C TYR A 6 -7.97 5.63 0.15
N GLU A 7 -8.33 4.78 1.12
CA GLU A 7 -7.43 4.49 2.25
C GLU A 7 -6.17 3.76 1.80
N GLU A 8 -6.27 2.83 0.85
CA GLU A 8 -5.11 2.10 0.33
C GLU A 8 -4.18 3.04 -0.44
N VAL A 9 -4.72 3.93 -1.28
CA VAL A 9 -3.91 4.94 -1.99
C VAL A 9 -3.20 5.86 -0.99
N ASN A 10 -3.90 6.32 0.05
CA ASN A 10 -3.29 7.15 1.09
C ASN A 10 -2.21 6.40 1.87
N LEU A 11 -2.45 5.15 2.24
CA LEU A 11 -1.45 4.31 2.89
C LEU A 11 -0.20 4.18 1.99
N MET A 12 -0.40 3.86 0.72
CA MET A 12 0.70 3.75 -0.25
C MET A 12 1.46 5.07 -0.40
N ALA A 13 0.77 6.21 -0.48
CA ALA A 13 1.42 7.53 -0.59
C ALA A 13 2.28 7.87 0.64
N LEU A 14 1.84 7.50 1.84
CA LEU A 14 2.61 7.72 3.08
C LEU A 14 3.90 6.87 3.13
N TYR A 15 3.86 5.66 2.57
CA TYR A 15 4.98 4.71 2.60
C TYR A 15 5.69 4.56 1.25
N ASN A 16 5.40 5.42 0.27
CA ASN A 16 5.92 5.29 -1.08
C ASN A 16 7.45 5.44 -1.09
N ALA A 17 8.13 4.32 -1.33
CA ALA A 17 9.59 4.23 -1.41
C ALA A 17 10.12 4.28 -2.87
N GLY A 18 9.28 4.67 -3.83
CA GLY A 18 9.65 4.93 -5.22
C GLY A 18 9.57 3.74 -6.18
N SER A 19 9.25 2.54 -5.71
CA SER A 19 8.95 1.37 -6.58
C SER A 19 7.97 0.42 -5.91
N ARG A 20 7.28 -0.41 -6.71
CA ARG A 20 6.31 -1.40 -6.23
C ARG A 20 6.95 -2.39 -5.25
N GLU A 21 8.10 -2.95 -5.61
CA GLU A 21 8.83 -3.90 -4.75
C GLU A 21 9.22 -3.28 -3.41
N ARG A 22 9.78 -2.07 -3.43
CA ARG A 22 10.15 -1.38 -2.18
C ARG A 22 8.94 -1.02 -1.33
N LEU A 23 7.82 -0.64 -1.94
CA LEU A 23 6.59 -0.38 -1.20
C LEU A 23 6.06 -1.67 -0.54
N ILE A 24 6.08 -2.80 -1.23
CA ILE A 24 5.74 -4.11 -0.66
C ILE A 24 6.66 -4.44 0.52
N GLU A 25 7.97 -4.24 0.39
CA GLU A 25 8.93 -4.47 1.48
C GLU A 25 8.60 -3.63 2.71
N VAL A 26 8.40 -2.31 2.52
CA VAL A 26 8.09 -1.37 3.62
C VAL A 26 6.77 -1.71 4.29
N LEU A 27 5.71 -2.00 3.52
CA LEU A 27 4.41 -2.39 4.07
C LEU A 27 4.47 -3.75 4.77
N THR A 28 5.25 -4.70 4.25
CA THR A 28 5.47 -6.01 4.91
C THR A 28 6.19 -5.83 6.23
N GLU A 29 7.21 -4.97 6.29
CA GLU A 29 7.91 -4.65 7.53
C GLU A 29 6.96 -3.97 8.53
N MET A 30 6.22 -2.94 8.08
CA MET A 30 5.22 -2.22 8.87
C MET A 30 4.18 -3.18 9.47
N ARG A 31 3.73 -4.15 8.67
CA ARG A 31 2.76 -5.18 9.07
C ARG A 31 3.24 -6.08 10.22
N THR A 32 4.56 -6.19 10.44
CA THR A 32 5.12 -6.92 11.59
C THR A 32 5.05 -6.15 12.91
N TYR A 33 5.01 -4.82 12.86
CA TYR A 33 4.88 -3.98 14.04
C TYR A 33 3.41 -3.85 14.51
N LEU A 34 2.44 -4.08 13.61
CA LEU A 34 1.02 -4.00 13.93
C LEU A 34 0.58 -5.14 14.85
N THR A 35 -0.08 -4.76 15.95
CA THR A 35 -0.61 -5.66 16.97
C THR A 35 -2.02 -6.17 16.63
N PHE A 36 -2.49 -7.19 17.33
CA PHE A 36 -3.84 -7.73 17.14
C PHE A 36 -4.98 -6.74 17.43
N SER A 37 -4.72 -5.65 18.14
CA SER A 37 -5.70 -4.58 18.36
C SER A 37 -5.85 -3.63 17.17
N GLU A 38 -4.87 -3.56 16.28
CA GLU A 38 -4.85 -2.67 15.12
C GLU A 38 -5.47 -3.35 13.89
N THR A 39 -6.59 -4.07 14.10
CA THR A 39 -7.22 -4.92 13.07
C THR A 39 -7.50 -4.16 11.78
N GLU A 40 -8.07 -2.95 11.86
CA GLU A 40 -8.42 -2.15 10.68
C GLU A 40 -7.19 -1.80 9.83
N LEU A 41 -6.10 -1.35 10.47
CA LEU A 41 -4.86 -1.03 9.77
C LEU A 41 -4.17 -2.30 9.22
N ARG A 42 -4.28 -3.43 9.93
CA ARG A 42 -3.77 -4.73 9.46
C ARG A 42 -4.51 -5.19 8.23
N ASP A 43 -5.84 -5.17 8.25
CA ASP A 43 -6.67 -5.59 7.13
C ASP A 43 -6.44 -4.67 5.92
N LEU A 44 -6.30 -3.35 6.14
CA LEU A 44 -5.95 -2.39 5.10
C LEU A 44 -4.57 -2.71 4.48
N THR A 45 -3.57 -2.97 5.33
CA THR A 45 -2.21 -3.28 4.87
C THR A 45 -2.18 -4.61 4.12
N ASP A 46 -2.87 -5.63 4.61
CA ASP A 46 -2.95 -6.95 3.98
C ASP A 46 -3.66 -6.86 2.61
N SER A 47 -4.79 -6.15 2.52
CA SER A 47 -5.50 -5.89 1.26
C SER A 47 -4.63 -5.12 0.25
N THR A 48 -3.88 -4.13 0.73
CA THR A 48 -2.96 -3.35 -0.13
C THR A 48 -1.83 -4.24 -0.68
N LEU A 49 -1.23 -5.08 0.19
CA LEU A 49 -0.16 -6.00 -0.19
C LEU A 49 -0.62 -7.02 -1.24
N ASP A 50 -1.80 -7.61 -1.07
CA ASP A 50 -2.36 -8.58 -2.02
C ASP A 50 -2.54 -7.94 -3.41
N LYS A 51 -3.10 -6.72 -3.47
CA LYS A 51 -3.27 -5.99 -4.73
C LYS A 51 -1.94 -5.59 -5.38
N LEU A 52 -0.95 -5.18 -4.58
CA LEU A 52 0.40 -4.86 -5.07
C LEU A 52 1.14 -6.10 -5.59
N ALA A 53 0.88 -7.28 -5.01
CA ALA A 53 1.46 -8.54 -5.46
C ALA A 53 0.84 -9.01 -6.79
N ASP A 54 -0.46 -8.78 -6.98
CA ASP A 54 -1.20 -9.16 -8.17
C ASP A 54 -1.03 -8.20 -9.37
N MET A 55 -0.43 -7.02 -9.15
CA MET A 55 -0.21 -6.02 -10.20
C MET A 55 1.22 -5.99 -10.74
N THR A 56 1.37 -5.46 -11.95
CA THR A 56 2.67 -5.26 -12.61
C THR A 56 3.31 -3.91 -12.25
N ASP A 57 4.62 -3.80 -12.46
CA ASP A 57 5.33 -2.52 -12.29
C ASP A 57 4.82 -1.43 -13.24
N ALA A 58 4.33 -1.81 -14.42
CA ALA A 58 3.74 -0.88 -15.38
C ALA A 58 2.42 -0.28 -14.87
N GLU A 59 1.53 -1.13 -14.34
CA GLU A 59 0.30 -0.68 -13.69
C GLU A 59 0.58 0.16 -12.43
N PHE A 60 1.63 -0.17 -11.69
CA PHE A 60 2.04 0.60 -10.52
C PHE A 60 2.53 2.01 -10.90
N ALA A 61 3.27 2.14 -12.00
CA ALA A 61 3.74 3.43 -12.50
C ALA A 61 2.61 4.37 -12.97
N GLU A 62 1.42 3.83 -13.23
CA GLU A 62 0.21 4.59 -13.55
C GLU A 62 -0.53 5.09 -12.29
N LEU A 63 -0.18 4.58 -11.09
CA LEU A 63 -0.81 5.03 -9.84
C LEU A 63 -0.30 6.42 -9.46
N ASP A 64 -1.25 7.32 -9.20
CA ASP A 64 -0.96 8.67 -8.75
C ASP A 64 -0.81 8.71 -7.21
N LEU A 65 0.35 8.32 -6.71
CA LEU A 65 0.66 8.23 -5.27
C LEU A 65 1.19 9.57 -4.72
N TYR A 66 0.50 10.68 -5.00
CA TYR A 66 0.80 11.95 -4.35
C TYR A 66 0.07 12.05 -3.01
N PRO A 67 0.75 12.47 -1.94
CA PRO A 67 0.08 12.73 -0.69
C PRO A 67 -0.84 13.95 -0.85
N ASP A 68 -2.14 13.71 -0.69
CA ASP A 68 -3.17 14.73 -0.81
C ASP A 68 -3.21 15.55 0.49
N PHE A 69 -2.20 16.42 0.67
CA PHE A 69 -2.15 17.41 1.75
C PHE A 69 -3.00 18.64 1.36
N ILE A 70 -4.33 18.50 1.39
CA ILE A 70 -5.26 19.65 1.32
C ILE A 70 -5.68 20.07 2.73
#